data_AF-A0A968JRA0-F1
#
_entry.id   AF-A0A968JRA0-F1
#
_cell.length_a   1.000
_cell.length_b   1.000
_cell.length_c   1.000
_cell.angle_alpha   90.00
_cell.angle_beta   90.00
_cell.angle_gamma   90.00
#
_symmetry.space_group_name_H-M   'P 1'
#
loop_
_entity.id
_entity.type
_entity.pdbx_description
1 polymer ?
#
loop_
_entity_poly.entity_id
_entity_poly.type
_entity_poly.pdbx_seq_one_letter_code
_entity_poly.pdbx_strand_id
1 'polypeptide(L)'
;MKRTLLLFAFAFFVISMFGQNEVTFKANVSRGSVLLGNGIEVLFTLEGAKGANFIPPIFEHFTVISGPNVRTMVQINNGKTKQSTVYAYYVQPNDTGLFYIEPASIEVENISLLPLFWQ
;
A
#
# COMPACT_ATOMS: atom_id res chain seq x y z
N MET A 1 -1.65 40.21 -29.45
CA MET A 1 -2.13 38.86 -29.85
C MET A 1 -1.10 37.76 -29.53
N LYS A 2 0.14 37.83 -30.03
CA LYS A 2 1.18 36.79 -29.77
C LYS A 2 1.52 36.59 -28.28
N ARG A 3 1.63 37.67 -27.49
CA ARG A 3 1.86 37.61 -26.03
C ARG A 3 0.71 36.94 -25.27
N THR A 4 -0.53 37.23 -25.66
CA THR A 4 -1.73 36.64 -25.06
C THR A 4 -1.85 35.15 -25.38
N LEU A 5 -1.40 34.75 -26.57
CA LEU A 5 -1.39 33.36 -27.02
C LEU A 5 -0.31 32.53 -26.29
N LEU A 6 0.85 33.13 -26.00
CA LEU A 6 1.89 32.53 -25.16
C LEU A 6 1.42 32.30 -23.71
N LEU A 7 0.68 33.25 -23.13
CA LEU A 7 0.12 33.10 -21.79
C LEU A 7 -0.91 31.95 -21.72
N PHE A 8 -1.74 31.80 -22.75
CA PHE A 8 -2.70 30.69 -22.85
C PHE A 8 -2.01 29.33 -23.01
N ALA A 9 -0.94 29.25 -23.82
CA ALA A 9 -0.18 28.02 -23.99
C ALA A 9 0.55 27.60 -22.71
N PHE A 10 1.09 28.56 -21.96
CA PHE A 10 1.72 28.29 -20.67
C PHE A 10 0.69 27.79 -19.64
N ALA A 11 -0.49 28.42 -19.56
CA ALA A 11 -1.56 27.97 -18.67
C ALA A 11 -2.02 26.53 -18.99
N PHE A 12 -2.13 26.17 -20.27
CA PHE A 12 -2.48 24.80 -20.69
C PHE A 12 -1.41 23.76 -20.33
N PHE A 13 -0.13 24.15 -20.39
CA PHE A 13 0.99 23.30 -20.00
C PHE A 13 0.99 23.01 -18.48
N VAL A 14 0.69 24.03 -17.65
CA VAL A 14 0.60 23.85 -16.19
C VAL A 14 -0.54 22.89 -15.81
N ILE A 15 -1.70 22.98 -16.48
CA ILE A 15 -2.85 22.10 -16.20
C ILE A 15 -2.54 20.62 -16.53
N SER A 16 -1.68 20.37 -17.51
CA SER A 16 -1.33 19.01 -17.95
C SER A 16 -0.45 18.25 -16.97
N MET A 17 0.17 18.93 -15.98
CA MET A 17 1.03 18.30 -14.99
C MET A 17 0.26 17.70 -13.78
N PHE A 18 -1.03 18.02 -13.61
CA PHE A 18 -1.87 17.45 -12.56
C PHE A 18 -2.38 16.06 -12.95
N GLY A 19 -1.51 15.05 -12.87
CA GLY A 19 -1.89 13.70 -13.26
C GLY A 19 -0.93 12.59 -12.87
N GLN A 20 -0.10 12.82 -11.85
CA GLN A 20 0.75 11.78 -11.27
C GLN A 20 -0.10 10.88 -10.37
N ASN A 21 0.07 9.57 -10.46
CA ASN A 21 -0.60 8.64 -9.56
C ASN A 21 0.03 8.79 -8.17
N GLU A 22 -0.80 8.98 -7.15
CA GLU A 22 -0.35 8.98 -5.77
C GLU A 22 0.12 7.58 -5.40
N VAL A 23 1.37 7.48 -4.94
CA VAL A 23 1.91 6.22 -4.41
C VAL A 23 1.52 6.13 -2.95
N THR A 24 0.76 5.09 -2.58
CA THR A 24 0.37 4.88 -1.19
C THR A 24 0.73 3.47 -0.74
N PHE A 25 1.21 3.36 0.49
CA PHE A 25 1.42 2.08 1.15
C PHE A 25 0.63 2.10 2.46
N LYS A 26 -0.28 1.14 2.63
CA LYS A 26 -1.23 1.10 3.76
C LYS A 26 -1.25 -0.27 4.40
N ALA A 27 -1.46 -0.30 5.72
CA ALA A 27 -1.71 -1.52 6.47
C ALA A 27 -3.17 -1.53 6.96
N ASN A 28 -3.84 -2.67 6.86
CA ASN A 28 -5.21 -2.86 7.33
C ASN A 28 -5.34 -4.21 8.03
N VAL A 29 -6.18 -4.28 9.06
CA VAL A 29 -6.55 -5.52 9.74
C VAL A 29 -8.04 -5.74 9.62
N SER A 30 -8.47 -6.99 9.44
CA SER A 30 -9.90 -7.29 9.32
C SER A 30 -10.70 -7.00 10.59
N ARG A 31 -10.05 -6.98 11.77
CA ARG A 31 -10.63 -6.63 13.08
C ARG A 31 -9.55 -6.32 14.11
N GLY A 32 -9.85 -5.39 15.02
CA GLY A 32 -8.96 -5.01 16.12
C GLY A 32 -9.02 -5.92 17.36
N SER A 33 -9.96 -6.87 17.40
CA SER A 33 -10.08 -7.85 18.48
C SER A 33 -10.60 -9.18 17.95
N VAL A 34 -10.15 -10.28 18.56
CA VAL A 34 -10.52 -11.64 18.18
C VAL A 34 -10.43 -12.58 19.39
N LEU A 35 -11.29 -13.60 19.45
CA LEU A 35 -11.19 -14.63 20.49
C LEU A 35 -9.99 -15.54 20.23
N LEU A 36 -9.32 -15.97 21.31
CA LEU A 36 -8.22 -16.94 21.22
C LEU A 36 -8.66 -18.19 20.44
N GLY A 37 -7.78 -18.71 19.57
CA GLY A 37 -8.11 -19.80 18.65
C GLY A 37 -8.69 -19.36 17.30
N ASN A 38 -8.98 -18.08 17.11
CA ASN A 38 -9.40 -17.54 15.81
C ASN A 38 -8.37 -16.54 15.28
N GLY A 39 -8.24 -16.45 13.95
CA GLY A 39 -7.32 -15.53 13.31
C GLY A 39 -7.95 -14.25 12.76
N ILE A 40 -7.07 -13.31 12.43
CA ILE A 40 -7.35 -12.05 11.74
C ILE A 40 -6.57 -12.02 10.42
N GLU A 41 -7.07 -11.24 9.47
CA GLU A 41 -6.37 -10.98 8.22
C GLU A 41 -5.62 -9.66 8.34
N VAL A 42 -4.36 -9.64 7.91
CA VAL A 42 -3.49 -8.47 7.87
C VAL A 42 -3.11 -8.22 6.42
N LEU A 43 -3.46 -7.05 5.91
CA LEU A 43 -3.27 -6.65 4.53
C LEU A 43 -2.28 -5.48 4.44
N PHE A 44 -1.27 -5.62 3.59
CA PHE A 44 -0.41 -4.51 3.18
C PHE A 44 -0.67 -4.20 1.71
N THR A 45 -1.16 -3.01 1.42
CA THR A 45 -1.57 -2.59 0.07
C THR A 45 -0.65 -1.48 -0.42
N LEU A 46 0.07 -1.74 -1.53
CA LEU A 46 0.80 -0.75 -2.30
C LEU A 46 -0.04 -0.36 -3.52
N GLU A 47 -0.39 0.92 -3.63
CA GLU A 47 -1.06 1.49 -4.81
C GLU A 47 -0.16 2.48 -5.54
N GLY A 48 -0.33 2.58 -6.85
CA GLY A 48 0.27 3.64 -7.67
C GLY A 48 1.70 3.35 -8.17
N ALA A 49 2.36 2.29 -7.68
CA ALA A 49 3.71 1.93 -8.09
C ALA A 49 3.99 0.42 -8.07
N LYS A 50 5.11 0.03 -8.69
CA LYS A 50 5.71 -1.29 -8.54
C LYS A 50 6.65 -1.27 -7.35
N GLY A 51 6.42 -2.15 -6.38
CA GLY A 51 7.31 -2.35 -5.24
C GLY A 51 8.34 -3.45 -5.48
N ALA A 52 9.46 -3.36 -4.78
CA ALA A 52 10.48 -4.39 -4.65
C ALA A 52 10.79 -4.61 -3.16
N ASN A 53 11.48 -5.71 -2.84
CA ASN A 53 12.04 -5.97 -1.51
C ASN A 53 11.04 -5.75 -0.36
N PHE A 54 9.82 -6.28 -0.48
CA PHE A 54 8.86 -6.24 0.62
C PHE A 54 9.40 -7.01 1.83
N ILE A 55 9.48 -6.33 2.98
CA ILE A 55 9.87 -6.92 4.26
C ILE A 55 8.62 -6.98 5.14
N PRO A 56 8.13 -8.19 5.47
CA PRO A 56 6.97 -8.33 6.35
C PRO A 56 7.28 -7.87 7.77
N PRO A 57 6.25 -7.59 8.57
CA PRO A 57 6.45 -7.29 9.98
C PRO A 57 6.87 -8.55 10.75
N ILE A 58 7.44 -8.35 11.93
CA ILE A 58 7.68 -9.43 12.87
C ILE A 58 6.37 -9.71 13.62
N PHE A 59 5.85 -10.93 13.48
CA PHE A 59 4.63 -11.39 14.13
C PHE A 59 4.91 -12.05 15.49
N GLU A 60 5.60 -11.36 16.41
CA GLU A 60 6.11 -11.96 17.66
C GLU A 60 5.02 -12.65 18.52
N HIS A 61 3.85 -12.03 18.65
CA HIS A 61 2.72 -12.55 19.44
C HIS A 61 1.68 -13.33 18.62
N PHE A 62 1.97 -13.63 17.36
CA PHE A 62 1.02 -14.25 16.46
C PHE A 62 1.65 -15.43 15.71
N THR A 63 0.91 -16.53 15.61
CA THR A 63 1.23 -17.60 14.67
C THR A 63 0.73 -17.21 13.28
N VAL A 64 1.63 -17.21 12.28
CA VAL A 64 1.25 -17.03 10.88
C VAL A 64 0.64 -18.33 10.37
N ILE A 65 -0.67 -18.33 10.17
CA ILE A 65 -1.43 -19.50 9.68
C ILE A 65 -1.36 -19.58 8.15
N SER A 66 -1.33 -18.43 7.46
CA SER A 66 -1.18 -18.35 6.01
C SER A 66 -0.52 -17.03 5.57
N GLY A 67 0.23 -17.08 4.48
CA GLY A 67 0.77 -15.92 3.78
C GLY A 67 2.29 -15.90 3.63
N PRO A 68 2.86 -14.90 2.92
CA PRO A 68 2.13 -13.87 2.18
C PRO A 68 1.39 -14.45 0.98
N ASN A 69 0.08 -14.21 0.92
CA ASN A 69 -0.70 -14.40 -0.30
C ASN A 69 -0.64 -13.09 -1.08
N VAL A 70 0.10 -13.07 -2.18
CA VAL A 70 0.35 -11.84 -2.96
C VAL A 70 -0.60 -11.76 -4.15
N ARG A 71 -1.26 -10.61 -4.30
CA ARG A 71 -2.10 -10.31 -5.47
C ARG A 71 -1.66 -9.01 -6.10
N THR A 72 -1.38 -9.02 -7.39
CA THR A 72 -1.03 -7.82 -8.16
C THR A 72 -2.07 -7.59 -9.24
N MET A 73 -2.61 -6.38 -9.29
CA MET A 73 -3.51 -5.90 -10.32
C MET A 73 -2.84 -4.75 -11.07
N VAL A 74 -2.84 -4.84 -12.40
CA VAL A 74 -2.34 -3.77 -13.29
C VAL A 74 -3.48 -3.35 -14.21
N GLN A 75 -3.80 -2.06 -14.20
CA GLN A 75 -4.77 -1.45 -15.09
C GLN A 75 -4.08 -0.37 -15.92
N ILE A 76 -4.28 -0.40 -17.24
CA ILE A 76 -3.71 0.58 -18.16
C ILE A 76 -4.87 1.35 -18.78
N ASN A 77 -5.02 2.63 -18.44
CA ASN A 77 -6.03 3.52 -19.02
C ASN A 77 -5.34 4.63 -19.80
N ASN A 78 -5.56 4.70 -21.12
CA ASN A 78 -5.01 5.75 -21.99
C ASN A 78 -3.49 5.98 -21.79
N GLY A 79 -2.73 4.89 -21.67
CA GLY A 79 -1.27 4.94 -21.45
C GLY A 79 -0.83 5.23 -20.01
N LYS A 80 -1.75 5.53 -19.08
CA LYS A 80 -1.45 5.62 -17.65
C LYS A 80 -1.58 4.24 -17.00
N THR A 81 -0.48 3.72 -16.46
CA THR A 81 -0.46 2.48 -15.69
C THR A 81 -0.82 2.75 -14.24
N LYS A 82 -1.89 2.12 -13.75
CA LYS A 82 -2.21 2.01 -12.32
C LYS A 82 -1.92 0.59 -11.87
N GLN A 83 -1.11 0.45 -10.83
CA GLN A 83 -0.78 -0.85 -10.24
C GLN A 83 -1.23 -0.86 -8.78
N SER A 84 -1.77 -1.99 -8.34
CA SER A 84 -2.07 -2.29 -6.93
C SER A 84 -1.49 -3.65 -6.58
N THR A 85 -0.76 -3.74 -5.48
CA THR A 85 -0.20 -5.00 -4.96
C THR A 85 -0.62 -5.16 -3.51
N VAL A 86 -1.24 -6.29 -3.19
CA VAL A 86 -1.71 -6.64 -1.85
C VAL A 86 -0.92 -7.84 -1.34
N TYR A 87 -0.33 -7.71 -0.17
CA TYR A 87 0.30 -8.79 0.60
C TYR A 87 -0.62 -9.16 1.76
N ALA A 88 -1.23 -10.33 1.70
CA ALA A 88 -2.21 -10.79 2.68
C ALA A 88 -1.65 -11.88 3.58
N TYR A 89 -1.85 -11.73 4.89
CA TYR A 89 -1.52 -12.71 5.91
C TYR A 89 -2.76 -13.06 6.73
N TYR A 90 -2.88 -14.34 7.10
CA TYR A 90 -3.83 -14.78 8.11
C TYR A 90 -3.04 -15.19 9.35
N VAL A 91 -3.24 -14.47 10.45
CA VAL A 91 -2.46 -14.63 11.69
C VAL A 91 -3.38 -14.87 12.87
N GLN A 92 -2.95 -15.70 13.81
CA GLN A 92 -3.70 -16.04 15.01
C GLN A 92 -2.90 -15.63 16.25
N PRO A 93 -3.49 -14.91 17.22
CA PRO A 93 -2.79 -14.56 18.45
C PRO A 93 -2.45 -15.81 19.25
N ASN A 94 -1.27 -15.81 19.88
CA ASN A 94 -0.80 -16.92 20.69
C ASN A 94 -1.40 -16.91 22.11
N ASP A 95 -1.70 -15.72 22.62
CA ASP A 95 -2.20 -15.48 23.98
C ASP A 95 -3.31 -14.41 24.00
N THR A 96 -3.92 -14.18 25.16
CA THR A 96 -4.88 -13.08 25.35
C THR A 96 -4.17 -11.81 25.79
N GLY A 97 -4.48 -10.67 25.17
CA GLY A 97 -3.89 -9.39 25.55
C GLY A 97 -4.08 -8.32 24.50
N LEU A 98 -3.43 -7.17 24.72
CA LEU A 98 -3.25 -6.14 23.72
C LEU A 98 -1.89 -6.34 23.08
N PHE A 99 -1.88 -6.57 21.76
CA PHE A 99 -0.66 -6.76 21.00
C PHE A 99 -0.57 -5.73 19.89
N TYR A 100 0.67 -5.38 19.56
CA TYR A 100 1.01 -4.53 18.43
C TYR A 100 1.59 -5.40 17.31
N ILE A 101 1.22 -5.10 16.06
CA ILE A 101 1.85 -5.67 14.88
C ILE A 101 2.83 -4.62 14.38
N GLU A 102 4.11 -5.00 14.32
CA GLU A 102 5.17 -4.13 13.81
C GLU A 102 4.88 -3.65 12.37
N PRO A 103 5.46 -2.54 11.91
CA PRO A 103 5.28 -2.08 10.54
C PRO A 103 6.01 -3.00 9.55
N ALA A 104 5.42 -3.18 8.37
CA ALA A 104 6.12 -3.71 7.20
C ALA A 104 6.92 -2.61 6.49
N SER A 105 7.79 -2.98 5.56
CA SER A 105 8.39 -2.01 4.63
C SER A 105 8.40 -2.53 3.19
N ILE A 106 8.45 -1.60 2.24
CA ILE A 106 8.55 -1.93 0.81
C ILE A 106 9.37 -0.87 0.10
N GLU A 107 10.17 -1.27 -0.88
CA GLU A 107 10.98 -0.37 -1.68
C GLU A 107 10.25 0.04 -2.96
N VAL A 108 10.16 1.34 -3.21
CA VAL A 108 9.60 1.93 -4.44
C VAL A 108 10.62 2.92 -4.98
N GLU A 109 11.12 2.69 -6.20
CA GLU A 109 12.11 3.58 -6.86
C GLU A 109 13.35 3.89 -5.99
N ASN A 110 13.84 2.89 -5.23
CA ASN A 110 14.92 2.99 -4.25
C ASN A 110 14.60 3.75 -2.96
N ILE A 111 13.31 4.07 -2.73
CA ILE A 111 12.82 4.69 -1.50
C ILE A 111 12.07 3.63 -0.70
N SER A 112 12.47 3.42 0.55
CA SER A 112 11.75 2.54 1.48
C SER A 112 10.52 3.27 2.04
N LEU A 113 9.33 2.70 1.81
CA LEU A 113 8.07 3.17 2.35
C LEU A 113 7.66 2.33 3.56
N LEU A 114 7.15 3.00 4.59
CA LEU A 114 6.43 2.39 5.71
C LEU A 114 4.93 2.61 5.50
N PRO A 115 4.07 1.68 5.93
CA PRO A 115 2.64 1.83 5.75
C PRO A 115 2.12 3.00 6.58
N LEU A 116 1.22 3.79 6.00
CA LEU A 116 0.43 4.75 6.76
C LEU A 116 -0.42 4.00 7.80
N PHE A 117 -0.54 4.57 9.01
CA PHE A 117 -1.19 3.95 10.17
C PHE A 117 -2.60 3.42 9.87
N TRP A 118 -2.98 2.35 10.60
CA TRP A 118 -4.20 1.56 10.46
C TRP A 118 -5.47 2.42 10.27
N GLN A 119 -6.11 2.30 9.10
CA GLN A 119 -7.49 2.77 8.86
C GLN A 119 -8.46 1.61 9.02
#